data_AF-A0A6I5EA83-F1
#
_entry.id   AF-A0A6I5EA83-F1
#
_cell.length_a   1.000
_cell.length_b   1.000
_cell.length_c   1.000
_cell.angle_alpha   90.00
_cell.angle_beta   90.00
_cell.angle_gamma   90.00
#
_symmetry.space_group_name_H-M   'P 1'
#
loop_
_entity.id
_entity.type
_entity.pdbx_description
1 polymer ?
#
loop_
_entity_poly.entity_id
_entity_poly.type
_entity_poly.pdbx_seq_one_letter_code
_entity_poly.pdbx_strand_id
1 'polypeptide(L)'
;MASLDELPPYRRAQLLWRWAHEGVAFVEHLVFDAAKEPCCLPSPPPGPPGRTVAVPGDDGRFHLERAGLMLCGQAEATGAWGHRQHCGWVERWDGPQEWRGGRDDGTSVWGSLIVEWPVRASGPGVDPGSVDRPERCPGGAYELLHLWPPRPARTASVRRLRAALVDALGPDCHLCGLYPGAMVDHDHQTGRVRGLLCAYCNRLLEECPHLTDCPRADYLLAPPADALNLMYPAGQQWRPKESTRLRVIEQLGFDPFEDLRPPL
;
A
#
# COMPACT_ATOMS: atom_id res chain seq x y z
N MET A 1 -9.88 -17.93 -25.13
CA MET A 1 -10.30 -16.57 -24.68
C MET A 1 -10.02 -16.55 -23.20
N ALA A 2 -9.38 -15.50 -22.69
CA ALA A 2 -9.05 -15.41 -21.26
C ALA A 2 -10.30 -15.65 -20.41
N SER A 3 -10.21 -16.62 -19.50
CA SER A 3 -11.29 -17.05 -18.61
C SER A 3 -10.85 -17.03 -17.15
N LEU A 4 -11.80 -16.85 -16.24
CA LEU A 4 -11.59 -16.89 -14.80
C LEU A 4 -10.97 -18.22 -14.33
N ASP A 5 -11.29 -19.33 -14.99
CA ASP A 5 -10.78 -20.65 -14.63
C ASP A 5 -9.31 -20.87 -15.05
N GLU A 6 -8.74 -19.98 -15.87
CA GLU A 6 -7.32 -19.98 -16.22
C GLU A 6 -6.45 -19.30 -15.14
N LEU A 7 -7.06 -18.57 -14.19
CA LEU A 7 -6.32 -17.97 -13.09
C LEU A 7 -5.84 -19.04 -12.09
N PRO A 8 -4.66 -18.85 -11.47
CA PRO A 8 -4.25 -19.64 -10.32
C PRO A 8 -5.38 -19.71 -9.28
N PRO A 9 -5.63 -20.90 -8.68
CA PRO A 9 -6.84 -21.12 -7.89
C PRO A 9 -7.06 -20.09 -6.77
N TYR A 10 -6.00 -19.69 -6.07
CA TYR A 10 -6.08 -18.64 -5.03
C TYR A 10 -6.49 -17.27 -5.59
N ARG A 11 -5.99 -16.87 -6.76
CA ARG A 11 -6.35 -15.60 -7.40
C ARG A 11 -7.79 -15.59 -7.86
N ARG A 12 -8.24 -16.70 -8.47
CA ARG A 12 -9.65 -16.92 -8.83
C ARG A 12 -10.54 -16.75 -7.60
N ALA A 13 -10.18 -17.43 -6.50
CA ALA A 13 -10.92 -17.35 -5.25
C ALA A 13 -10.97 -15.92 -4.68
N GLN A 14 -9.85 -15.19 -4.74
CA GLN A 14 -9.76 -13.81 -4.27
C GLN A 14 -10.62 -12.84 -5.10
N LEU A 15 -10.65 -12.99 -6.43
CA LEU A 15 -11.50 -12.17 -7.29
C LEU A 15 -12.98 -12.43 -7.03
N LEU A 16 -13.38 -13.70 -6.91
CA LEU A 16 -14.75 -14.09 -6.54
C LEU A 16 -15.10 -13.54 -5.16
N TRP A 17 -14.23 -13.71 -4.17
CA TRP A 17 -14.42 -13.18 -2.82
C TRP A 17 -14.69 -11.67 -2.82
N ARG A 18 -13.96 -10.93 -3.66
CA ARG A 18 -14.06 -9.49 -3.70
C ARG A 18 -15.27 -8.99 -4.49
N TRP A 19 -15.60 -9.63 -5.61
CA TRP A 19 -16.50 -9.06 -6.62
C TRP A 19 -17.72 -9.92 -6.95
N ALA A 20 -17.87 -11.15 -6.42
CA ALA A 20 -18.99 -12.01 -6.80
C ALA A 20 -20.37 -11.47 -6.36
N HIS A 21 -20.42 -10.48 -5.46
CA HIS A 21 -21.65 -9.74 -5.17
C HIS A 21 -22.17 -8.92 -6.37
N GLU A 22 -21.31 -8.58 -7.33
CA GLU A 22 -21.67 -8.00 -8.63
C GLU A 22 -22.01 -9.08 -9.69
N GLY A 23 -21.91 -10.37 -9.32
CA GLY A 23 -22.20 -11.54 -10.15
C GLY A 23 -20.95 -12.23 -10.72
N VAL A 24 -20.97 -13.56 -10.80
CA VAL A 24 -19.83 -14.34 -11.34
C VAL A 24 -19.54 -13.99 -12.80
N ALA A 25 -20.58 -13.78 -13.62
CA ALA A 25 -20.43 -13.34 -15.00
C ALA A 25 -19.72 -11.98 -15.12
N PHE A 26 -19.90 -11.09 -14.14
CA PHE A 26 -19.15 -9.84 -14.08
C PHE A 26 -17.66 -10.09 -13.84
N VAL A 27 -17.31 -11.01 -12.93
CA VAL A 27 -15.91 -11.38 -12.68
C VAL A 27 -15.27 -12.04 -13.89
N GLU A 28 -16.00 -12.89 -14.61
CA GLU A 28 -15.55 -13.48 -15.88
C GLU A 28 -15.22 -12.38 -16.91
N HIS A 29 -16.14 -11.42 -17.10
CA HIS A 29 -15.92 -10.28 -17.99
C HIS A 29 -14.75 -9.40 -17.54
N LEU A 30 -14.55 -9.20 -16.23
CA LEU A 30 -13.40 -8.46 -15.69
C LEU A 30 -12.08 -9.09 -16.16
N VAL A 31 -11.96 -10.42 -16.10
CA VAL A 31 -10.76 -11.14 -16.57
C VAL A 31 -10.61 -11.04 -18.08
N PHE A 32 -11.72 -11.21 -18.82
CA PHE A 32 -11.73 -11.11 -20.27
C PHE A 32 -11.34 -9.72 -20.79
N ASP A 33 -11.86 -8.66 -20.17
CA ASP A 33 -11.57 -7.28 -20.55
C ASP A 33 -10.16 -6.85 -20.14
N ALA A 34 -9.66 -7.33 -19.02
CA ALA A 34 -8.29 -7.07 -18.59
C ALA A 34 -7.25 -7.53 -19.62
N ALA A 35 -7.50 -8.63 -20.35
CA ALA A 35 -6.61 -9.09 -21.42
C ALA A 35 -6.45 -8.07 -22.57
N LYS A 36 -7.31 -7.05 -22.66
CA LYS A 36 -7.31 -6.04 -23.71
C LYS A 36 -6.66 -4.73 -23.28
N GLU A 37 -6.40 -4.54 -21.99
CA GLU A 37 -5.90 -3.29 -21.43
C GLU A 37 -4.62 -3.50 -20.62
N PRO A 38 -3.69 -2.53 -20.62
CA PRO A 38 -2.49 -2.63 -19.81
C PRO A 38 -2.82 -2.59 -18.33
N CYS A 39 -1.98 -3.27 -17.55
CA CYS A 39 -2.10 -3.32 -16.10
C CYS A 39 -1.85 -1.94 -15.45
N CYS A 40 -2.76 -1.50 -14.59
CA CYS A 40 -2.59 -0.22 -13.86
C CYS A 40 -1.54 -0.35 -12.76
N LEU A 41 -0.28 -0.02 -13.03
CA LEU A 41 0.76 0.17 -12.01
C LEU A 41 0.70 1.60 -11.44
N PRO A 42 1.23 1.82 -10.22
CA PRO A 42 1.28 3.19 -9.71
C PRO A 42 2.23 4.04 -10.56
N SER A 43 1.90 5.31 -10.72
CA SER A 43 2.73 6.27 -11.45
C SER A 43 4.06 6.52 -10.72
N PRO A 44 5.15 6.81 -11.45
CA PRO A 44 6.39 7.22 -10.80
C PRO A 44 6.18 8.50 -9.98
N PRO A 45 6.90 8.67 -8.85
CA PRO A 45 6.95 9.94 -8.15
C PRO A 45 7.41 11.03 -9.11
N PRO A 46 6.88 12.26 -9.00
CA PRO A 46 7.25 13.35 -9.90
C PRO A 46 8.75 13.67 -9.82
N GLY A 47 9.28 14.24 -10.90
CA GLY A 47 10.70 14.55 -11.07
C GLY A 47 11.50 13.41 -11.71
N PRO A 48 12.79 13.66 -12.04
CA PRO A 48 13.65 12.66 -12.66
C PRO A 48 13.95 11.50 -11.68
N PRO A 49 14.35 10.32 -12.19
CA PRO A 49 14.81 9.24 -11.35
C PRO A 49 15.96 9.69 -10.43
N GLY A 50 15.89 9.29 -9.17
CA GLY A 50 16.87 9.67 -8.18
C GLY A 50 16.52 9.13 -6.80
N ARG A 51 17.50 9.16 -5.90
CA ARG A 51 17.30 8.81 -4.49
C ARG A 51 16.41 9.86 -3.83
N THR A 52 15.41 9.39 -3.10
CA THR A 52 14.60 10.24 -2.23
C THR A 52 15.31 10.46 -0.90
N VAL A 53 15.39 11.71 -0.45
CA VAL A 53 15.97 12.12 0.84
C VAL A 53 14.94 12.91 1.66
N ALA A 54 15.15 13.01 2.97
CA ALA A 54 14.32 13.83 3.85
C ALA A 54 15.06 15.12 4.19
N VAL A 55 14.54 16.26 3.75
CA VAL A 55 15.16 17.57 3.89
C VAL A 55 14.45 18.34 5.00
N PRO A 56 15.18 18.93 5.98
CA PRO A 56 14.56 19.76 6.99
C PRO A 56 14.01 21.04 6.35
N GLY A 57 12.79 21.42 6.75
CA GLY A 57 12.12 22.66 6.39
C GLY A 57 12.33 23.73 7.46
N ASP A 58 12.11 24.98 7.10
CA ASP A 58 11.99 26.10 8.05
C ASP A 58 10.71 26.05 8.89
N ASP A 59 9.75 25.18 8.53
CA ASP A 59 8.57 24.83 9.33
C ASP A 59 8.85 23.84 10.48
N GLY A 60 10.12 23.46 10.67
CA GLY A 60 10.56 22.55 11.73
C GLY A 60 10.24 21.07 11.46
N ARG A 61 9.84 20.71 10.23
CA ARG A 61 9.55 19.33 9.82
C ARG A 61 10.49 18.87 8.71
N PHE A 62 10.51 17.57 8.47
CA PHE A 62 11.22 16.99 7.34
C PHE A 62 10.29 16.71 6.16
N HIS A 63 10.78 16.99 4.97
CA HIS A 63 10.06 16.95 3.71
C HIS A 63 10.76 15.99 2.76
N LEU A 64 10.01 15.17 2.01
CA LEU A 64 10.64 14.29 1.03
C LEU A 64 11.05 15.12 -0.19
N GLU A 65 12.31 14.99 -0.57
CA GLU A 65 12.85 15.59 -1.79
C GLU A 65 13.41 14.50 -2.71
N ARG A 66 13.19 14.64 -4.00
CA ARG A 66 13.80 13.82 -5.03
C ARG A 66 14.33 14.72 -6.14
N ALA A 67 15.65 14.68 -6.34
CA ALA A 67 16.33 15.44 -7.39
C ALA A 67 15.97 16.95 -7.38
N GLY A 68 15.97 17.58 -6.21
CA GLY A 68 15.61 18.99 -6.04
C GLY A 68 14.12 19.31 -6.07
N LEU A 69 13.25 18.30 -6.28
CA LEU A 69 11.80 18.45 -6.21
C LEU A 69 11.29 18.01 -4.83
N MET A 70 10.69 18.93 -4.07
CA MET A 70 10.02 18.58 -2.82
C MET A 70 8.68 17.91 -3.14
N LEU A 71 8.55 16.62 -2.83
CA LEU A 71 7.44 15.77 -3.26
C LEU A 71 6.12 16.13 -2.56
N CYS A 72 6.19 16.69 -1.35
CA CYS A 72 5.03 17.03 -0.51
C CYS A 72 4.40 18.40 -0.80
N GLY A 73 4.97 19.18 -1.70
CA GLY A 73 4.50 20.53 -2.03
C GLY A 73 4.56 20.86 -3.52
N GLN A 74 4.10 22.05 -3.86
CA GLN A 74 4.18 22.62 -5.21
C GLN A 74 5.25 23.71 -5.24
N ALA A 75 6.08 23.74 -6.28
CA ALA A 75 7.09 24.78 -6.42
C ALA A 75 6.45 26.16 -6.63
N GLU A 76 6.90 27.16 -5.86
CA GLU A 76 6.46 28.55 -6.01
C GLU A 76 7.56 29.41 -6.67
N ALA A 77 7.15 30.51 -7.30
CA ALA A 77 8.07 31.48 -7.91
C ALA A 77 9.08 32.10 -6.91
N THR A 78 8.76 32.06 -5.62
CA THR A 78 9.58 32.59 -4.53
C THR A 78 10.74 31.66 -4.12
N GLY A 79 10.85 30.48 -4.75
CA GLY A 79 11.78 29.42 -4.36
C GLY A 79 11.37 28.66 -3.10
N ALA A 80 10.16 28.89 -2.58
CA ALA A 80 9.53 28.07 -1.56
C ALA A 80 8.65 26.98 -2.17
N TRP A 81 8.21 26.04 -1.34
CA TRP A 81 7.31 24.96 -1.71
C TRP A 81 6.01 25.11 -0.95
N GLY A 82 4.92 25.36 -1.68
CA GLY A 82 3.57 25.49 -1.12
C GLY A 82 3.05 24.14 -0.67
N HIS A 83 2.73 24.03 0.61
CA HIS A 83 2.12 22.86 1.23
C HIS A 83 0.67 23.12 1.56
N ARG A 84 -0.11 22.03 1.60
CA ARG A 84 -1.52 22.05 1.97
C ARG A 84 -1.83 20.90 2.90
N GLN A 85 -2.56 21.17 3.98
CA GLN A 85 -3.07 20.17 4.91
C GLN A 85 -4.56 20.37 5.15
N HIS A 86 -5.30 19.26 5.13
CA HIS A 86 -6.70 19.24 5.55
C HIS A 86 -6.78 18.86 7.02
N CYS A 87 -7.26 19.78 7.86
CA CYS A 87 -7.46 19.58 9.28
C CYS A 87 -8.95 19.42 9.55
N GLY A 88 -9.35 18.30 10.15
CA GLY A 88 -10.73 18.06 10.57
C GLY A 88 -10.79 17.80 12.07
N TRP A 89 -11.81 18.34 12.73
CA TRP A 89 -12.03 18.16 14.16
C TRP A 89 -13.53 18.05 14.47
N VAL A 90 -13.83 17.68 15.70
CA VAL A 90 -15.20 17.69 16.22
C VAL A 90 -15.29 18.74 17.32
N GLU A 91 -16.32 19.57 17.25
CA GLU A 91 -16.65 20.53 18.30
C GLU A 91 -17.26 19.78 19.48
N ARG A 92 -16.65 19.98 20.65
CA ARG A 92 -17.12 19.47 21.94
C ARG A 92 -17.38 20.64 22.89
N TRP A 93 -18.06 20.39 23.99
CA TRP A 93 -18.43 21.43 24.96
C TRP A 93 -17.21 22.08 25.63
N ASP A 94 -16.07 21.39 25.66
CA ASP A 94 -14.78 21.86 26.18
C ASP A 94 -13.84 22.39 25.07
N GLY A 95 -14.34 22.50 23.82
CA GLY A 95 -13.62 23.05 22.68
C GLY A 95 -13.42 22.06 21.52
N PRO A 96 -12.71 22.47 20.46
CA PRO A 96 -12.43 21.64 19.30
C PRO A 96 -11.44 20.52 19.65
N GLN A 97 -11.77 19.29 19.28
CA GLN A 97 -10.93 18.11 19.53
C GLN A 97 -10.62 17.34 18.24
N GLU A 98 -9.40 16.81 18.14
CA GLU A 98 -9.01 15.88 17.08
C GLU A 98 -9.92 14.65 17.08
N TRP A 99 -10.48 14.31 15.92
CA TRP A 99 -11.26 13.07 15.78
C TRP A 99 -10.34 11.85 15.83
N ARG A 100 -10.42 11.06 16.90
CA ARG A 100 -9.60 9.85 17.10
C ARG A 100 -10.23 8.56 16.56
N GLY A 101 -11.34 8.65 15.83
CA GLY A 101 -12.10 7.51 15.30
C GLY A 101 -13.22 7.02 16.24
N GLY A 102 -14.22 6.34 15.68
CA GLY A 102 -15.41 5.89 16.40
C GLY A 102 -16.64 5.82 15.50
N ARG A 103 -17.79 5.41 16.03
CA ARG A 103 -19.08 5.69 15.37
C ARG A 103 -19.49 7.11 15.74
N ASP A 104 -19.80 7.91 14.74
CA ASP A 104 -20.53 9.15 14.93
C ASP A 104 -22.01 8.77 15.14
N ASP A 105 -22.61 9.27 16.21
CA ASP A 105 -24.04 9.07 16.51
C ASP A 105 -24.91 10.12 15.81
N GLY A 106 -24.31 10.97 14.98
CA GLY A 106 -24.98 12.03 14.22
C GLY A 106 -25.23 13.30 15.03
N THR A 107 -24.76 13.37 16.27
CA THR A 107 -24.85 14.56 17.12
C THR A 107 -23.58 15.42 17.12
N SER A 108 -22.52 14.91 16.50
CA SER A 108 -21.23 15.62 16.39
C SER A 108 -21.33 16.82 15.46
N VAL A 109 -20.91 17.99 15.94
CA VAL A 109 -20.69 19.17 15.09
C VAL A 109 -19.27 19.11 14.56
N TRP A 110 -19.11 19.06 13.25
CA TRP A 110 -17.81 18.90 12.59
C TRP A 110 -17.24 20.24 12.12
N GLY A 111 -15.96 20.45 12.38
CA GLY A 111 -15.19 21.57 11.86
C GLY A 111 -14.10 21.10 10.91
N SER A 112 -13.76 21.93 9.92
CA SER A 112 -12.60 21.67 9.07
C SER A 112 -11.94 22.96 8.61
N LEU A 113 -10.64 22.90 8.38
CA LEU A 113 -9.82 23.99 7.86
C LEU A 113 -8.79 23.40 6.89
N ILE A 114 -8.59 24.08 5.78
CA ILE A 114 -7.43 23.85 4.92
C ILE A 114 -6.39 24.88 5.31
N VAL A 115 -5.22 24.40 5.72
CA VAL A 115 -4.06 25.25 6.00
C VAL A 115 -3.09 25.12 4.85
N GLU A 116 -2.64 26.26 4.34
CA GLU A 116 -1.61 26.35 3.31
C GLU A 116 -0.43 27.15 3.84
N TRP A 117 0.78 26.67 3.60
CA TRP A 117 2.00 27.35 4.06
C TRP A 117 3.18 27.08 3.11
N PRO A 118 4.07 28.06 2.89
CA PRO A 118 5.29 27.85 2.15
C PRO A 118 6.35 27.19 3.04
N VAL A 119 7.22 26.38 2.43
CA VAL A 119 8.37 25.74 3.10
C VAL A 119 9.63 25.98 2.29
N ARG A 120 10.73 26.30 2.98
CA ARG A 120 12.08 26.36 2.39
C ARG A 120 12.96 25.30 3.04
N ALA A 121 13.79 24.65 2.23
CA ALA A 121 14.82 23.76 2.74
C ALA A 121 15.79 24.55 3.64
N SER A 122 15.98 24.08 4.87
CA SER A 122 16.80 24.74 5.89
C SER A 122 18.15 24.04 6.13
N GLY A 123 18.40 22.90 5.47
CA GLY A 123 19.62 22.12 5.66
C GLY A 123 19.75 20.94 4.69
N PRO A 124 20.80 20.10 4.86
CA PRO A 124 21.04 18.94 4.00
C PRO A 124 20.02 17.83 4.22
N GLY A 125 19.78 17.02 3.19
CA GLY A 125 18.92 15.85 3.26
C GLY A 125 19.53 14.70 4.08
N VAL A 126 18.69 14.02 4.85
CA VAL A 126 19.02 12.81 5.61
C VAL A 126 18.30 11.58 5.02
N ASP A 127 18.63 10.40 5.53
CA ASP A 127 17.89 9.18 5.20
C ASP A 127 16.43 9.29 5.67
N PRO A 128 15.42 9.18 4.80
CA PRO A 128 14.02 9.24 5.22
C PRO A 128 13.63 8.18 6.25
N GLY A 129 14.39 7.07 6.34
CA GLY A 129 14.22 6.03 7.34
C GLY A 129 14.55 6.45 8.76
N SER A 130 15.40 7.47 8.94
CA SER A 130 15.84 7.96 10.26
C SER A 130 14.93 9.02 10.88
N VAL A 131 13.94 9.52 10.14
CA VAL A 131 13.05 10.60 10.60
C VAL A 131 11.82 10.00 11.29
N ASP A 132 11.53 10.42 12.52
CA ASP A 132 10.36 9.93 13.24
C ASP A 132 9.06 10.55 12.71
N ARG A 133 7.96 9.78 12.79
CA ARG A 133 6.67 10.20 12.20
C ARG A 133 6.19 11.59 12.64
N PRO A 134 6.29 12.01 13.92
CA PRO A 134 5.88 13.35 14.34
C PRO A 134 6.67 14.48 13.67
N GLU A 135 7.90 14.21 13.24
CA GLU A 135 8.80 15.16 12.61
C GLU A 135 8.59 15.25 11.09
N ARG A 136 7.86 14.30 10.50
CA ARG A 136 7.58 14.27 9.06
C ARG A 136 6.53 15.32 8.71
N CYS A 137 6.68 15.89 7.51
CA CYS A 137 5.66 16.73 6.89
C CYS A 137 4.33 15.97 6.79
N PRO A 138 3.22 16.57 7.25
CA PRO A 138 1.88 15.99 7.13
C PRO A 138 1.22 16.38 5.80
N GLY A 139 1.82 17.35 5.09
CA GLY A 139 1.33 17.88 3.83
C GLY A 139 1.60 16.94 2.66
N GLY A 140 0.72 17.02 1.66
CA GLY A 140 0.80 16.23 0.44
C GLY A 140 -0.46 15.41 0.14
N ALA A 141 -0.59 14.96 -1.11
CA ALA A 141 -1.62 13.99 -1.50
C ALA A 141 -1.46 12.69 -0.68
N TYR A 142 -2.56 11.98 -0.43
CA TYR A 142 -2.56 10.69 0.28
C TYR A 142 -1.52 9.70 -0.28
N GLU A 143 -1.28 9.76 -1.59
CA GLU A 143 -0.31 8.95 -2.34
C GLU A 143 1.14 9.16 -1.86
N LEU A 144 1.45 10.33 -1.30
CA LEU A 144 2.79 10.69 -0.84
C LEU A 144 3.09 10.15 0.57
N LEU A 145 2.08 9.77 1.36
CA LEU A 145 2.29 9.07 2.63
C LEU A 145 3.02 7.73 2.42
N HIS A 146 2.86 7.14 1.23
CA HIS A 146 3.51 5.88 0.85
C HIS A 146 4.96 6.04 0.38
N LEU A 147 5.45 7.28 0.20
CA LEU A 147 6.84 7.56 -0.18
C LEU A 147 7.78 7.61 1.01
N TRP A 148 7.26 7.80 2.22
CA TRP A 148 8.07 7.69 3.42
C TRP A 148 8.39 6.22 3.70
N PRO A 149 9.62 5.89 4.12
CA PRO A 149 9.93 4.56 4.57
C PRO A 149 8.99 4.13 5.70
N PRO A 150 8.49 2.88 5.62
CA PRO A 150 7.54 2.37 6.57
C PRO A 150 8.24 2.03 7.88
N ARG A 151 7.47 2.12 8.96
CA ARG A 151 7.94 1.76 10.31
C ARG A 151 8.56 0.36 10.32
N PRO A 152 9.53 0.10 11.22
CA PRO A 152 9.97 -1.26 11.49
C PRO A 152 8.76 -2.16 11.76
N ALA A 153 8.79 -3.38 11.20
CA ALA A 153 7.74 -4.34 11.44
C ALA A 153 7.61 -4.62 12.95
N ARG A 154 6.38 -4.84 13.45
CA ARG A 154 6.11 -5.01 14.88
C ARG A 154 6.83 -6.23 15.46
N THR A 155 6.91 -7.31 14.70
CA THR A 155 7.48 -8.58 15.15
C THR A 155 8.90 -8.79 14.62
N ALA A 156 9.75 -9.40 15.46
CA ALA A 156 11.15 -9.60 15.15
C ALA A 156 11.36 -10.51 13.92
N SER A 157 10.50 -11.50 13.73
CA SER A 157 10.54 -12.39 12.56
C SER A 157 10.31 -11.62 11.26
N VAL A 158 9.29 -10.77 11.20
CA VAL A 158 9.01 -9.96 10.00
C VAL A 158 10.11 -8.89 9.79
N ARG A 159 10.68 -8.32 10.85
CA ARG A 159 11.86 -7.43 10.71
C ARG A 159 13.05 -8.12 10.06
N ARG A 160 13.36 -9.35 10.47
CA ARG A 160 14.45 -10.14 9.87
C ARG A 160 14.18 -10.48 8.40
N LEU A 161 12.94 -10.86 8.06
CA LEU A 161 12.56 -11.10 6.67
C LEU A 161 12.72 -9.84 5.82
N ARG A 162 12.24 -8.69 6.32
CA ARG A 162 12.42 -7.41 5.63
C ARG A 162 13.89 -7.09 5.44
N ALA A 163 14.72 -7.21 6.47
CA ALA A 163 16.16 -6.99 6.35
C ALA A 163 16.80 -7.90 5.28
N ALA A 164 16.53 -9.21 5.31
CA ALA A 164 17.05 -10.15 4.32
C ALA A 164 16.63 -9.80 2.88
N LEU A 165 15.38 -9.37 2.68
CA LEU A 165 14.88 -8.91 1.39
C LEU A 165 15.56 -7.61 0.94
N VAL A 166 15.77 -6.66 1.85
CA VAL A 166 16.48 -5.42 1.55
C VAL A 166 17.94 -5.69 1.18
N ASP A 167 18.61 -6.55 1.92
CA ASP A 167 20.02 -6.90 1.68
C ASP A 167 20.21 -7.61 0.33
N ALA A 168 19.26 -8.48 -0.05
CA ALA A 168 19.36 -9.27 -1.28
C ALA A 168 18.86 -8.54 -2.54
N LEU A 169 17.78 -7.77 -2.42
CA LEU A 169 17.01 -7.27 -3.57
C LEU A 169 16.77 -5.74 -3.52
N GLY A 170 17.27 -5.06 -2.50
CA GLY A 170 17.13 -3.62 -2.31
C GLY A 170 15.88 -3.21 -1.53
N PRO A 171 15.84 -1.93 -1.06
CA PRO A 171 14.82 -1.44 -0.14
C PRO A 171 13.49 -1.04 -0.79
N ASP A 172 13.46 -0.91 -2.12
CA ASP A 172 12.30 -0.49 -2.86
C ASP A 172 11.34 -1.65 -3.14
N CYS A 173 10.13 -1.32 -3.59
CA CYS A 173 9.11 -2.29 -3.96
C CYS A 173 9.62 -3.23 -5.06
N HIS A 174 9.65 -4.53 -4.80
CA HIS A 174 10.11 -5.55 -5.77
C HIS A 174 9.12 -5.81 -6.91
N LEU A 175 7.95 -5.14 -6.90
CA LEU A 175 7.01 -5.15 -8.02
C LEU A 175 7.18 -3.91 -8.91
N CYS A 176 7.01 -2.70 -8.35
CA CYS A 176 7.02 -1.49 -9.17
C CYS A 176 8.38 -0.79 -9.23
N GLY A 177 9.26 -1.00 -8.25
CA GLY A 177 10.54 -0.28 -8.13
C GLY A 177 10.41 1.21 -7.82
N LEU A 178 9.21 1.73 -7.57
CA LEU A 178 8.94 3.17 -7.48
C LEU A 178 8.83 3.72 -6.05
N TYR A 179 8.44 2.87 -5.10
CA TYR A 179 8.14 3.27 -3.73
C TYR A 179 8.89 2.38 -2.75
N PRO A 180 9.20 2.86 -1.52
CA PRO A 180 9.82 2.04 -0.50
C PRO A 180 9.01 0.77 -0.20
N GLY A 181 9.72 -0.35 -0.10
CA GLY A 181 9.17 -1.63 0.29
C GLY A 181 8.70 -1.62 1.74
N ALA A 182 7.44 -2.01 1.95
CA ALA A 182 6.76 -1.92 3.24
C ALA A 182 6.35 -3.27 3.82
N MET A 183 5.74 -4.10 3.00
CA MET A 183 5.10 -5.34 3.40
C MET A 183 5.90 -6.51 2.82
N VAL A 184 6.18 -7.50 3.65
CA VAL A 184 6.73 -8.77 3.17
C VAL A 184 5.56 -9.56 2.59
N ASP A 185 5.51 -9.59 1.27
CA ASP A 185 4.49 -10.28 0.52
C ASP A 185 4.82 -11.78 0.44
N HIS A 186 3.79 -12.61 0.52
CA HIS A 186 3.93 -14.05 0.56
C HIS A 186 2.72 -14.72 -0.05
N ASP A 187 2.94 -15.91 -0.59
CA ASP A 187 1.88 -16.77 -1.05
C ASP A 187 1.06 -17.26 0.16
N HIS A 188 -0.25 -17.02 0.15
CA HIS A 188 -1.12 -17.31 1.29
C HIS A 188 -1.45 -18.81 1.45
N GLN A 189 -1.17 -19.64 0.46
CA GLN A 189 -1.40 -21.08 0.51
C GLN A 189 -0.17 -21.82 1.05
N THR A 190 1.01 -21.47 0.55
CA THR A 190 2.29 -22.12 0.88
C THR A 190 3.05 -21.39 1.98
N GLY A 191 2.83 -20.09 2.16
CA GLY A 191 3.60 -19.24 3.06
C GLY A 191 4.96 -18.81 2.49
N ARG A 192 5.31 -19.16 1.24
CA ARG A 192 6.57 -18.74 0.61
C ARG A 192 6.59 -17.23 0.41
N VAL A 193 7.67 -16.59 0.82
CA VAL A 193 7.88 -15.16 0.62
C VAL A 193 8.13 -14.89 -0.86
N ARG A 194 7.40 -13.93 -1.42
CA ARG A 194 7.48 -13.55 -2.84
C ARG A 194 8.35 -12.31 -3.06
N GLY A 195 8.36 -11.39 -2.10
CA GLY A 195 9.13 -10.14 -2.18
C GLY A 195 8.75 -9.10 -1.13
N LEU A 196 9.35 -7.92 -1.24
CA LEU A 196 9.04 -6.75 -0.43
C LEU A 196 8.25 -5.74 -1.27
N LEU A 197 7.00 -5.47 -0.90
CA LEU A 197 6.10 -4.62 -1.68
C LEU A 197 5.75 -3.32 -0.95
N CYS A 198 5.55 -2.23 -1.70
CA CYS A 198 4.93 -1.03 -1.15
C CYS A 198 3.46 -1.29 -0.79
N ALA A 199 2.86 -0.42 0.03
CA ALA A 199 1.49 -0.60 0.51
C ALA A 199 0.45 -0.66 -0.64
N TYR A 200 0.63 0.13 -1.70
CA TYR A 200 -0.26 0.14 -2.86
C TYR A 200 -0.19 -1.18 -3.62
N CYS A 201 1.02 -1.60 -4.00
CA CYS A 201 1.26 -2.84 -4.73
C CYS A 201 0.76 -4.06 -3.95
N ASN A 202 1.10 -4.15 -2.66
CA ASN A 202 0.67 -5.27 -1.81
C ASN A 202 -0.85 -5.36 -1.68
N ARG A 203 -1.56 -4.22 -1.66
CA ARG A 203 -3.02 -4.21 -1.57
C ARG A 203 -3.67 -4.75 -2.84
N LEU A 204 -3.20 -4.31 -4.00
CA LEU A 204 -3.85 -4.58 -5.28
C LEU A 204 -3.32 -5.82 -6.02
N LEU A 205 -2.25 -6.45 -5.52
CA LEU A 205 -1.58 -7.56 -6.21
C LEU A 205 -2.57 -8.69 -6.55
N GLU A 206 -3.27 -9.21 -5.54
CA GLU A 206 -4.20 -10.33 -5.65
C GLU A 206 -5.56 -9.94 -6.27
N GLU A 207 -5.79 -8.64 -6.50
CA GLU A 207 -7.00 -8.12 -7.14
C GLU A 207 -6.83 -7.97 -8.64
N CYS A 208 -5.63 -8.24 -9.16
CA CYS A 208 -5.34 -8.10 -10.57
C CYS A 208 -6.07 -9.19 -11.37
N PRO A 209 -6.87 -8.82 -12.38
CA PRO A 209 -7.56 -9.78 -13.25
C PRO A 209 -6.67 -10.36 -14.37
N HIS A 210 -5.51 -9.77 -14.65
CA HIS A 210 -4.63 -10.20 -15.75
C HIS A 210 -4.05 -11.60 -15.53
N LEU A 211 -4.10 -12.45 -16.57
CA LEU A 211 -3.52 -13.79 -16.56
C LEU A 211 -1.99 -13.75 -16.75
N THR A 212 -1.53 -13.05 -17.78
CA THR A 212 -0.12 -12.87 -18.17
C THR A 212 0.10 -11.44 -18.68
N ASP A 213 1.33 -11.09 -19.06
CA ASP A 213 1.69 -9.82 -19.69
C ASP A 213 1.31 -8.58 -18.86
N CYS A 214 1.23 -8.78 -17.54
CA CYS A 214 1.10 -7.73 -16.54
C CYS A 214 2.19 -7.94 -15.48
N PRO A 215 2.87 -6.88 -15.04
CA PRO A 215 3.89 -6.96 -13.99
C PRO A 215 3.43 -7.65 -12.70
N ARG A 216 2.15 -7.53 -12.32
CA ARG A 216 1.57 -8.26 -11.18
C ARG A 216 1.48 -9.76 -11.44
N ALA A 217 1.03 -10.16 -12.61
CA ALA A 217 0.98 -11.57 -13.00
C ALA A 217 2.40 -12.15 -13.07
N ASP A 218 3.34 -11.43 -13.66
CA ASP A 218 4.75 -11.84 -13.77
C ASP A 218 5.38 -12.00 -12.39
N TYR A 219 5.16 -11.06 -11.48
CA TYR A 219 5.61 -11.14 -10.08
C TYR A 219 5.02 -12.36 -9.35
N LEU A 220 3.77 -12.73 -9.63
CA LEU A 220 3.13 -13.89 -8.99
C LEU A 220 3.65 -15.22 -9.55
N LEU A 221 3.92 -15.26 -10.86
CA LEU A 221 4.43 -16.44 -11.57
C LEU A 221 5.91 -16.69 -11.32
N ALA A 222 6.71 -15.61 -11.25
CA ALA A 222 8.15 -15.65 -11.01
C ALA A 222 8.54 -14.65 -9.91
N PRO A 223 8.25 -14.95 -8.63
CA PRO A 223 8.51 -14.04 -7.54
C PRO A 223 10.00 -13.69 -7.38
N PRO A 224 10.37 -12.41 -7.20
CA PRO A 224 11.76 -11.97 -7.05
C PRO A 224 12.52 -12.66 -5.92
N ALA A 225 11.82 -13.05 -4.83
CA ALA A 225 12.42 -13.68 -3.67
C ALA A 225 12.40 -15.21 -3.69
N ASP A 226 11.94 -15.86 -4.78
CA ASP A 226 11.77 -17.32 -4.81
C ASP A 226 13.08 -18.07 -4.49
N ALA A 227 14.21 -17.61 -5.06
CA ALA A 227 15.54 -18.18 -4.82
C ALA A 227 16.02 -18.05 -3.36
N LEU A 228 15.45 -17.14 -2.57
CA LEU A 228 15.82 -16.97 -1.17
C LEU A 228 15.18 -18.04 -0.27
N ASN A 229 14.17 -18.77 -0.77
CA ASN A 229 13.47 -19.85 -0.07
C ASN A 229 13.03 -19.48 1.35
N LEU A 230 12.56 -18.23 1.52
CA LEU A 230 12.13 -17.68 2.80
C LEU A 230 10.67 -18.05 3.07
N MET A 231 10.36 -18.38 4.33
CA MET A 231 9.01 -18.72 4.77
C MET A 231 8.44 -17.62 5.66
N TYR A 232 7.24 -17.17 5.34
CA TYR A 232 6.50 -16.22 6.17
C TYR A 232 5.97 -16.93 7.41
N PRO A 233 6.12 -16.38 8.63
CA PRO A 233 5.72 -17.08 9.85
C PRO A 233 4.20 -17.28 9.90
N ALA A 234 3.74 -18.53 10.00
CA ALA A 234 2.31 -18.87 10.00
C ALA A 234 1.50 -18.09 11.06
N GLY A 235 2.05 -17.93 12.27
CA GLY A 235 1.42 -17.16 13.35
C GLY A 235 1.38 -15.63 13.14
N GLN A 236 1.97 -15.13 12.06
CA GLN A 236 1.93 -13.71 11.66
C GLN A 236 1.08 -13.49 10.41
N GLN A 237 0.58 -14.56 9.79
CA GLN A 237 -0.32 -14.46 8.64
C GLN A 237 -1.63 -13.84 9.11
N TRP A 238 -2.07 -12.81 8.40
CA TRP A 238 -3.38 -12.25 8.68
C TRP A 238 -4.45 -13.24 8.24
N ARG A 239 -5.41 -13.51 9.11
CA ARG A 239 -6.60 -14.29 8.79
C ARG A 239 -7.83 -13.48 9.20
N PRO A 240 -8.86 -13.41 8.35
CA PRO A 240 -10.12 -12.81 8.75
C PRO A 240 -10.70 -13.60 9.93
N LYS A 241 -11.47 -12.92 10.79
CA LYS A 241 -12.24 -13.61 11.83
C LYS A 241 -13.21 -14.59 11.17
N GLU A 242 -13.41 -15.75 11.78
CA GLU A 242 -14.32 -16.78 11.26
C GLU A 242 -15.74 -16.23 11.01
N SER A 243 -16.26 -15.41 11.92
CA SER A 243 -17.57 -14.75 11.73
C SER A 243 -17.62 -13.81 10.53
N THR A 244 -16.52 -13.10 10.25
CA THR A 244 -16.42 -12.26 9.05
C THR A 244 -16.40 -13.12 7.79
N ARG A 245 -15.68 -14.26 7.86
CA ARG A 245 -15.61 -15.20 6.75
C ARG A 245 -16.99 -15.79 6.44
N LEU A 246 -17.66 -16.36 7.44
CA LEU A 246 -18.98 -16.97 7.31
C LEU A 246 -20.03 -16.00 6.77
N ARG A 247 -20.02 -14.75 7.24
CA ARG A 247 -20.95 -13.71 6.74
C ARG A 247 -20.76 -13.45 5.24
N VAL A 248 -19.52 -13.40 4.76
CA VAL A 248 -19.26 -13.20 3.33
C VAL A 248 -19.65 -14.44 2.53
N ILE A 249 -19.37 -15.65 3.03
CA ILE A 249 -19.83 -16.90 2.39
C ILE A 249 -21.36 -16.93 2.27
N GLU A 250 -22.08 -16.55 3.32
CA GLU A 250 -23.54 -16.43 3.32
C GLU A 250 -24.03 -15.43 2.27
N GLN A 251 -23.37 -14.27 2.14
CA GLN A 251 -23.69 -13.26 1.11
C GLN A 251 -23.41 -13.75 -0.31
N LEU A 252 -22.36 -14.54 -0.50
CA LEU A 252 -21.98 -15.08 -1.82
C LEU A 252 -22.79 -16.32 -2.20
N GLY A 253 -23.31 -17.07 -1.21
CA GLY A 253 -23.99 -18.34 -1.40
C GLY A 253 -23.05 -19.53 -1.66
N PHE A 254 -21.73 -19.33 -1.64
CA PHE A 254 -20.70 -20.37 -1.77
C PHE A 254 -19.36 -19.89 -1.17
N ASP A 255 -18.44 -20.82 -0.89
CA ASP A 255 -17.08 -20.49 -0.43
C ASP A 255 -16.07 -20.61 -1.59
N PRO A 256 -15.55 -19.49 -2.12
CA PRO A 256 -14.60 -19.54 -3.23
C PRO A 256 -13.25 -20.18 -2.86
N PHE A 257 -12.96 -20.36 -1.57
CA PHE A 257 -11.72 -20.97 -1.07
C PHE A 257 -11.91 -22.41 -0.57
N GLU A 258 -13.06 -23.04 -0.81
CA GLU A 258 -13.37 -24.39 -0.30
C GLU A 258 -12.30 -25.41 -0.70
N ASP A 259 -11.92 -25.43 -1.98
CA ASP A 259 -10.96 -26.38 -2.56
C ASP A 259 -9.49 -26.04 -2.28
N LEU A 260 -9.21 -24.90 -1.64
CA LEU A 260 -7.85 -24.40 -1.38
C LEU A 260 -7.36 -24.71 0.03
N ARG A 261 -8.21 -25.33 0.84
CA ARG A 261 -7.83 -25.73 2.19
C ARG A 261 -6.87 -26.92 2.10
N PRO A 262 -5.74 -26.90 2.83
CA PRO A 262 -4.94 -28.11 2.95
C PRO A 262 -5.82 -29.22 3.54
N PRO A 263 -5.68 -30.47 3.07
CA PRO A 263 -6.41 -31.59 3.65
C PRO A 263 -6.10 -31.65 5.16
N LEU A 264 -7.16 -31.87 5.94
CA LEU A 264 -7.10 -32.03 7.40
C LEU A 264 -6.18 -33.18 7.81
#